data_AF-A0A7V0NYS2-F1
#
_entry.id   AF-A0A7V0NYS2-F1
#
_cell.length_a   1.000
_cell.length_b   1.000
_cell.length_c   1.000
_cell.angle_alpha   90.00
_cell.angle_beta   90.00
_cell.angle_gamma   90.00
#
_symmetry.space_group_name_H-M   'P 1'
#
loop_
_entity.id
_entity.type
_entity.pdbx_description
1 polymer ?
#
loop_
_entity_poly.entity_id
_entity_poly.type
_entity_poly.pdbx_seq_one_letter_code
_entity_poly.pdbx_strand_id
1 'polypeptide(L)'
;MKTAISIPDNIFRDIDNLSRELHCSRSRILTDAAREYIEKLKNKKIFEALNKAYSEDETKDEAKLRKKSKKHYAKLLRDERW
;
A
#
# COMPACT_ATOMS: atom_id res chain seq x y z
N MET A 1 -21.23 -8.11 -10.95
CA MET A 1 -22.00 -8.86 -9.93
C MET A 1 -22.81 -7.88 -9.10
N LYS A 2 -24.07 -8.16 -8.77
CA LYS A 2 -24.91 -7.32 -7.89
C LYS A 2 -25.11 -8.05 -6.57
N THR A 3 -25.00 -7.34 -5.46
CA THR A 3 -25.22 -7.87 -4.11
C THR A 3 -25.90 -6.81 -3.26
N ALA A 4 -26.77 -7.23 -2.34
CA ALA A 4 -27.35 -6.36 -1.32
C ALA A 4 -26.52 -6.49 -0.05
N ILE A 5 -26.16 -5.35 0.55
CA ILE A 5 -25.39 -5.30 1.80
C ILE A 5 -26.13 -4.43 2.81
N SER A 6 -26.12 -4.84 4.07
CA SER A 6 -26.58 -4.00 5.18
C SER A 6 -25.42 -3.14 5.65
N ILE A 7 -25.63 -1.83 5.74
CA ILE A 7 -24.66 -0.87 6.26
C ILE A 7 -25.36 0.11 7.21
N PRO A 8 -24.66 0.70 8.18
CA PRO A 8 -25.22 1.73 9.04
C PRO A 8 -25.73 2.96 8.24
N ASP A 9 -26.83 3.55 8.68
CA ASP A 9 -27.48 4.69 8.01
C ASP A 9 -26.54 5.90 7.83
N ASN A 10 -25.69 6.18 8.82
CA ASN A 10 -24.73 7.27 8.73
C ASN A 10 -23.73 7.05 7.59
N ILE A 11 -23.19 5.84 7.47
CA ILE A 11 -22.26 5.48 6.40
C ILE A 11 -22.95 5.54 5.02
N PHE A 12 -24.19 5.09 4.93
CA PHE A 12 -24.95 5.22 3.68
C PHE A 12 -25.10 6.70 3.26
N ARG A 13 -25.46 7.59 4.20
CA ARG A 13 -25.61 9.02 3.92
C ARG A 13 -24.29 9.65 3.47
N ASP A 14 -23.18 9.31 4.11
CA ASP A 14 -21.86 9.82 3.74
C ASP A 14 -21.46 9.39 2.32
N ILE A 15 -21.67 8.11 1.97
CA ILE A 15 -21.40 7.59 0.62
C ILE A 15 -22.31 8.25 -0.42
N ASP A 16 -23.60 8.44 -0.10
CA ASP A 16 -24.57 9.07 -0.99
C ASP A 16 -24.19 10.53 -1.27
N ASN A 17 -23.82 11.30 -0.24
CA ASN A 17 -23.33 12.66 -0.38
C ASN A 17 -22.05 12.75 -1.21
N LEU A 18 -21.05 11.92 -0.89
CA LEU A 18 -19.79 11.88 -1.64
C LEU A 18 -20.00 11.49 -3.11
N SER A 19 -20.93 10.58 -3.38
CA SER A 19 -21.25 10.17 -4.74
C SER A 19 -21.84 11.31 -5.57
N ARG A 20 -22.65 12.19 -4.94
CA ARG A 20 -23.18 13.39 -5.58
C ARG A 20 -22.09 14.42 -5.85
N GLU A 21 -21.24 14.68 -4.86
CA GLU A 21 -20.13 15.63 -4.96
C GLU A 21 -19.15 15.26 -6.07
N LEU A 22 -18.80 13.97 -6.16
CA LEU A 22 -17.88 13.44 -7.16
C LEU A 22 -18.55 13.05 -8.49
N HIS A 23 -19.86 13.34 -8.64
CA HIS A 23 -20.66 13.00 -9.81
C HIS A 23 -20.49 11.55 -10.29
N CYS A 24 -20.56 10.60 -9.36
CA CYS A 24 -20.36 9.19 -9.65
C CYS A 24 -21.37 8.30 -8.92
N SER A 25 -21.41 7.00 -9.24
CA SER A 25 -22.32 6.09 -8.56
C SER A 25 -21.79 5.70 -7.17
N ARG A 26 -22.70 5.51 -6.21
CA ARG A 26 -22.40 4.92 -4.89
C ARG A 26 -21.65 3.58 -5.00
N SER A 27 -22.01 2.76 -6.01
CA SER A 27 -21.32 1.49 -6.28
C SER A 27 -19.87 1.68 -6.68
N ARG A 28 -19.52 2.77 -7.38
CA ARG A 28 -18.13 3.09 -7.72
C ARG A 28 -17.33 3.44 -6.47
N ILE A 29 -17.86 4.31 -5.61
CA ILE A 29 -17.23 4.66 -4.32
C ILE A 29 -16.92 3.40 -3.51
N LEU A 30 -17.92 2.52 -3.34
CA LEU A 30 -17.75 1.26 -2.62
C LEU A 30 -16.71 0.34 -3.26
N THR A 31 -16.71 0.25 -4.60
CA THR A 31 -15.77 -0.60 -5.34
C THR A 31 -14.34 -0.09 -5.18
N ASP A 32 -14.15 1.23 -5.28
CA ASP A 32 -12.84 1.86 -5.18
C ASP A 32 -12.28 1.73 -3.76
N ALA A 33 -13.11 1.98 -2.75
CA ALA A 33 -12.75 1.75 -1.34
C ALA A 33 -12.40 0.29 -1.04
N ALA A 34 -13.18 -0.67 -1.57
CA ALA A 34 -12.90 -2.09 -1.39
C ALA A 34 -11.57 -2.49 -2.05
N ARG A 35 -11.29 -1.99 -3.25
CA ARG A 35 -10.02 -2.24 -3.95
C ARG A 35 -8.84 -1.71 -3.15
N GLU A 36 -8.92 -0.45 -2.71
CA GLU A 36 -7.86 0.18 -1.91
C GLU A 36 -7.60 -0.60 -0.62
N TYR A 37 -8.67 -1.00 0.08
CA TYR A 37 -8.56 -1.76 1.31
C TYR A 37 -7.90 -3.14 1.09
N ILE A 38 -8.27 -3.84 0.00
CA ILE A 38 -7.67 -5.12 -0.36
C ILE A 38 -6.18 -4.95 -0.68
N GLU A 39 -5.81 -3.94 -1.48
CA GLU A 39 -4.40 -3.69 -1.81
C GLU A 39 -3.59 -3.31 -0.57
N LYS A 40 -4.15 -2.50 0.34
CA LYS A 40 -3.52 -2.20 1.63
C LYS A 40 -3.24 -3.46 2.45
N LEU A 41 -4.18 -4.40 2.51
CA LEU A 41 -3.98 -5.67 3.21
C LEU A 41 -2.95 -6.57 2.53
N LYS A 42 -2.92 -6.62 1.18
CA LYS A 42 -1.87 -7.34 0.45
C LYS A 42 -0.49 -6.78 0.75
N ASN A 43 -0.34 -5.45 0.70
CA ASN A 43 0.91 -4.77 1.01
C ASN A 43 1.36 -5.06 2.45
N LYS A 44 0.43 -5.05 3.40
CA LYS A 44 0.72 -5.42 4.80
C LYS A 44 1.26 -6.84 4.91
N LYS A 45 0.64 -7.82 4.21
CA LYS A 45 1.10 -9.21 4.22
C LYS A 45 2.50 -9.36 3.60
N ILE A 46 2.78 -8.65 2.51
CA ILE A 46 4.11 -8.67 1.89
C ILE A 46 5.15 -8.09 2.86
N PHE A 47 4.83 -6.97 3.51
CA PHE A 47 5.71 -6.36 4.50
C PHE A 47 5.97 -7.28 5.71
N GLU A 48 4.94 -7.95 6.22
CA GLU A 48 5.08 -8.95 7.28
C GLU A 48 5.96 -10.14 6.84
N ALA A 49 5.79 -10.61 5.60
CA ALA A 49 6.61 -11.68 5.04
C ALA A 49 8.08 -11.27 4.91
N LEU A 50 8.35 -10.03 4.48
CA LEU A 50 9.70 -9.48 4.42
C LEU A 50 10.33 -9.38 5.82
N ASN A 51 9.60 -8.81 6.79
CA ASN A 51 10.10 -8.72 8.16
C ASN A 51 10.39 -10.10 8.76
N LYS A 52 9.57 -11.10 8.44
CA LYS A 52 9.81 -12.49 8.86
C LYS A 52 11.05 -13.07 8.20
N ALA A 53 11.22 -12.88 6.89
CA ALA A 53 12.38 -13.39 6.15
C ALA A 53 13.71 -12.77 6.63
N TYR A 54 13.68 -11.51 7.07
CA TYR A 54 14.82 -10.78 7.62
C TYR A 54 14.76 -10.62 9.14
N SER A 55 14.11 -11.56 9.84
CA SER A 55 13.97 -11.50 11.30
C SER A 55 15.26 -11.90 12.03
N GLU A 56 16.14 -12.63 11.35
CA GLU A 56 17.45 -13.02 11.88
C GLU A 56 18.48 -11.91 11.71
N ASP A 57 19.53 -11.95 12.55
CA ASP A 57 20.63 -11.01 12.46
C ASP A 57 21.39 -11.16 11.15
N GLU A 58 21.78 -10.02 10.58
CA GLU A 58 22.54 -9.95 9.34
C GLU A 58 23.87 -10.72 9.46
N THR A 59 24.16 -11.56 8.47
CA THR A 59 25.45 -12.25 8.40
C THR A 59 26.59 -11.28 8.04
N LYS A 60 27.82 -11.66 8.35
CA LYS A 60 29.00 -10.82 8.04
C LYS A 60 29.14 -10.51 6.55
N ASP A 61 28.75 -11.44 5.69
CA ASP A 61 28.82 -11.29 4.24
C ASP A 61 27.73 -10.35 3.71
N GLU A 62 26.50 -10.45 4.23
CA GLU A 62 25.42 -9.51 3.93
C GLU A 62 25.79 -8.09 4.37
N ALA A 63 26.37 -7.94 5.57
CA ALA A 63 26.84 -6.65 6.08
C ALA A 63 27.91 -6.02 5.17
N LYS A 64 28.82 -6.85 4.65
CA LYS A 64 29.87 -6.42 3.71
C LYS A 64 29.27 -6.01 2.38
N LEU A 65 28.33 -6.80 1.85
CA LEU A 65 27.61 -6.50 0.61
C LEU A 65 26.85 -5.18 0.73
N ARG A 66 26.05 -5.00 1.78
CA ARG A 66 25.28 -3.78 2.05
C ARG A 66 26.18 -2.54 2.12
N LYS A 67 27.33 -2.62 2.78
CA LYS A 67 28.33 -1.53 2.81
C LYS A 67 28.86 -1.18 1.41
N LYS A 68 29.14 -2.19 0.58
CA LYS A 68 29.61 -1.99 -0.80
C LYS A 68 28.50 -1.36 -1.66
N SER A 69 27.29 -1.88 -1.58
CA SER A 69 26.11 -1.35 -2.30
C SER A 69 25.83 0.11 -1.92
N LYS A 70 25.85 0.45 -0.63
CA LYS A 70 25.67 1.83 -0.15
C LYS A 70 26.69 2.80 -0.76
N LYS A 71 27.97 2.41 -0.83
CA LYS A 71 29.02 3.23 -1.46
C LYS A 71 28.80 3.41 -2.96
N HIS A 72 28.35 2.35 -3.64
CA HIS A 72 28.05 2.40 -5.08
C HIS A 72 26.89 3.36 -5.37
N TYR A 73 25.75 3.20 -4.70
CA TYR A 73 24.58 4.08 -4.88
C TYR A 73 24.87 5.53 -4.50
N ALA A 74 25.64 5.78 -3.43
CA ALA A 74 26.04 7.14 -3.06
C ALA A 74 26.93 7.80 -4.13
N LYS A 75 27.67 7.03 -4.93
CA LYS A 75 28.39 7.57 -6.08
C LYS A 75 27.44 7.89 -7.23
N LEU A 76 26.51 7.00 -7.53
CA LEU A 76 25.54 7.17 -8.62
C LEU A 76 24.65 8.42 -8.42
N LEU A 77 24.14 8.60 -7.19
CA LEU A 77 23.28 9.74 -6.83
C LEU A 77 24.02 11.09 -6.84
N ARG A 78 25.37 11.11 -6.77
CA ARG A 78 26.13 12.36 -6.90
C ARG A 78 26.18 12.87 -8.34
N ASP A 79 26.03 11.97 -9.30
CA ASP A 79 26.08 12.29 -10.72
C ASP A 79 24.66 12.61 -11.27
N GLU A 80 23.61 12.38 -10.47
CA GLU A 80 22.24 12.80 -10.80
C GLU A 80 22.02 14.28 -10.48
N ARG A 81 21.79 15.09 -11.53
CA ARG A 81 21.25 16.44 -11.39
C ARG A 81 19.73 16.35 -11.21
N TRP A 82 19.23 16.89 -10.10
CA TRP A 82 17.82 17.14 -9.85
C TRP A 82 17.34 18.35 -10.64
#